data_AF-A0A960JS84-F1
#
_entry.id   AF-A0A960JS84-F1
#
_cell.length_a   1.000
_cell.length_b   1.000
_cell.length_c   1.000
_cell.angle_alpha   90.00
_cell.angle_beta   90.00
_cell.angle_gamma   90.00
#
_symmetry.space_group_name_H-M   'P 1'
#
loop_
_entity.id
_entity.type
_entity.pdbx_description
1 polymer ?
#
loop_
_entity_poly.entity_id
_entity_poly.type
_entity_poly.pdbx_seq_one_letter_code
_entity_poly.pdbx_strand_id
1 'polypeptide(L)'
;GKGNKERIVPVDDVFFTECAAYLRSERPPRCTTPECFVVLRGPTRGNAMTEAGTRKIFRIHRESSGATRVRPHRLRHTYGTELASAGVDLLVLRELMGHSSPETTARYVHLSSDTLAAEFAAAREVTGR
;
A
#
# COMPACT_ATOMS: atom_id res chain seq x y z
N GLY A 1 -7.21 -2.33 10.68
CA GLY A 1 -7.77 -1.58 9.52
C GLY A 1 -9.09 -0.90 9.84
N LYS A 2 -9.77 -0.25 8.89
CA LYS A 2 -11.10 0.35 9.12
C LYS A 2 -12.06 -0.71 9.68
N GLY A 3 -12.72 -0.41 10.80
CA GLY A 3 -13.58 -1.36 11.50
C GLY A 3 -12.83 -2.44 12.29
N ASN A 4 -11.61 -2.16 12.72
CA ASN A 4 -10.74 -3.07 13.49
C ASN A 4 -10.46 -4.42 12.82
N LYS A 5 -10.55 -4.48 11.49
CA LYS A 5 -10.22 -5.69 10.72
C LYS A 5 -8.71 -5.85 10.63
N GLU A 6 -8.23 -6.97 11.12
CA GLU A 6 -6.85 -7.44 10.92
C GLU A 6 -6.71 -8.03 9.52
N ARG A 7 -5.56 -7.79 8.89
CA ARG A 7 -5.23 -8.26 7.56
C ARG A 7 -3.73 -8.48 7.48
N ILE A 8 -3.33 -9.50 6.72
CA ILE A 8 -1.94 -9.73 6.34
C ILE A 8 -1.74 -9.09 4.97
N VAL A 9 -0.68 -8.30 4.82
CA VAL A 9 -0.33 -7.66 3.56
C VAL A 9 1.08 -8.14 3.19
N PRO A 10 1.27 -8.79 2.03
CA PRO A 10 2.60 -9.10 1.54
C PRO A 10 3.33 -7.79 1.24
N VAL A 11 4.59 -7.72 1.63
CA VAL A 11 5.47 -6.58 1.41
C VAL A 11 6.82 -7.11 0.95
N ASP A 12 7.50 -6.37 0.08
CA ASP A 12 8.80 -6.77 -0.44
C ASP A 12 9.88 -6.78 0.66
N ASP A 13 10.93 -7.59 0.46
CA ASP A 13 12.05 -7.70 1.40
C ASP A 13 12.75 -6.36 1.68
N VAL A 14 12.71 -5.45 0.70
CA VAL A 14 13.21 -4.08 0.86
C VAL A 14 12.49 -3.36 1.99
N PHE A 15 11.17 -3.55 2.14
CA PHE A 15 10.43 -2.95 3.25
C PHE A 15 10.97 -3.40 4.61
N PHE A 16 11.24 -4.70 4.78
CA PHE A 16 11.78 -5.22 6.04
C PHE A 16 13.18 -4.70 6.31
N THR A 17 14.00 -4.57 5.27
CA THR A 17 15.35 -4.01 5.36
C THR A 17 15.31 -2.56 5.87
N GLU A 18 14.50 -1.71 5.23
CA GLU A 18 14.33 -0.30 5.61
C GLU A 18 13.67 -0.14 6.98
N CYS A 19 12.64 -0.94 7.27
CA CYS A 19 11.97 -0.92 8.57
C CYS A 19 12.94 -1.31 9.70
N ALA A 20 13.76 -2.33 9.49
CA ALA A 20 14.74 -2.75 10.47
C ALA A 20 15.86 -1.70 10.65
N ALA A 21 16.27 -1.00 9.58
CA ALA A 21 17.21 0.12 9.67
C ALA A 21 16.64 1.26 10.52
N TYR A 22 15.38 1.65 10.27
CA TYR A 22 14.64 2.63 11.06
C TYR A 22 14.56 2.23 12.54
N LEU A 23 14.15 0.98 12.82
CA LEU A 23 13.97 0.48 14.20
C LEU A 23 15.29 0.47 14.99
N ARG A 24 16.42 0.18 14.32
CA ARG A 24 17.74 0.13 14.97
C ARG A 24 18.40 1.50 15.13
N SER A 25 18.24 2.38 14.14
CA SER A 25 19.13 3.55 14.00
C SER A 25 18.42 4.88 14.18
N GLU A 26 17.12 4.94 13.92
CA GLU A 26 16.35 6.20 13.91
C GLU A 26 15.33 6.28 15.04
N ARG A 27 14.63 5.18 15.33
CA ARG A 27 13.60 5.13 16.36
C ARG A 27 14.25 5.43 17.72
N PRO A 28 13.78 6.47 18.45
CA PRO A 28 14.32 6.80 19.77
C PRO A 28 14.26 5.59 20.72
N PRO A 29 15.32 5.35 21.51
CA PRO A 29 15.26 4.33 22.54
C PRO A 29 14.21 4.72 23.60
N ARG A 30 13.50 3.73 24.14
CA ARG A 30 12.51 3.87 25.23
C ARG A 30 11.24 4.67 24.89
N CYS A 31 10.72 4.54 23.67
CA CYS A 31 9.36 4.97 23.36
C CYS A 31 8.32 4.26 24.25
N THR A 32 7.36 5.01 24.79
CA THR A 32 6.24 4.48 25.61
C THR A 32 5.07 3.98 24.77
N THR A 33 5.03 4.34 23.48
CA THR A 33 3.97 3.91 22.56
C THR A 33 4.25 2.50 22.00
N PRO A 34 3.21 1.65 21.87
CA PRO A 34 3.34 0.37 21.18
C PRO A 34 3.47 0.54 19.65
N GLU A 35 3.23 1.74 19.11
CA GLU A 35 3.25 1.99 17.68
C GLU A 35 4.68 1.87 17.11
N CYS A 36 4.77 1.31 15.89
CA CYS A 36 6.04 1.12 15.18
C CYS A 36 6.66 2.48 14.81
N PHE A 37 5.88 3.35 14.16
CA PHE A 37 6.35 4.64 13.65
C PHE A 37 6.08 5.77 14.65
N VAL A 38 7.12 6.53 14.98
CA VAL A 38 7.07 7.63 15.95
C VAL A 38 7.62 8.92 15.37
N VAL A 39 7.34 10.04 16.03
CA VAL A 39 7.92 11.33 15.67
C VAL A 39 9.43 11.33 15.97
N LEU A 40 10.25 11.65 14.97
CA LEU A 40 11.71 11.58 15.10
C LEU A 40 12.37 12.89 15.56
N ARG A 41 11.68 14.04 15.42
CA ARG A 41 12.25 15.38 15.67
C ARG A 41 11.23 16.29 16.35
N GLY A 42 11.74 17.24 17.13
CA GLY A 42 10.92 18.27 17.79
C GLY A 42 10.37 17.85 19.16
N PRO A 43 9.46 18.65 19.74
CA PRO A 43 9.03 18.52 21.13
C PRO A 43 8.22 17.24 21.42
N THR A 44 7.63 16.63 20.40
CA THR A 44 6.86 15.38 20.51
C THR A 44 7.65 14.14 20.11
N ARG A 45 8.98 14.23 20.05
CA ARG A 45 9.87 13.12 19.66
C ARG A 45 9.60 11.87 20.52
N GLY A 46 9.39 10.74 19.87
CA GLY A 46 9.09 9.45 20.52
C GLY A 46 7.61 9.14 20.69
N ASN A 47 6.72 10.12 20.49
CA ASN A 47 5.28 9.88 20.48
C ASN A 47 4.83 9.20 19.18
N ALA A 48 3.72 8.47 19.23
CA ALA A 48 3.10 7.84 18.06
C ALA A 48 2.95 8.82 16.89
N MET A 49 3.26 8.37 15.68
CA MET A 49 3.02 9.15 14.47
C MET A 49 1.52 9.42 14.30
N THR A 50 1.14 10.67 14.13
CA THR A 50 -0.25 11.06 13.86
C THR A 50 -0.48 11.18 12.35
N GLU A 51 -1.75 11.13 11.93
CA GLU A 51 -2.09 11.35 10.52
C GLU A 51 -1.62 12.73 10.02
N ALA A 52 -1.72 13.77 10.86
CA ALA A 52 -1.20 15.09 10.56
C ALA A 52 0.33 15.08 10.39
N GLY A 53 1.04 14.32 11.23
CA GLY A 53 2.48 14.09 11.12
C GLY A 53 2.86 13.42 9.79
N THR A 54 2.16 12.34 9.43
CA THR A 54 2.36 11.65 8.14
C THR A 54 2.12 12.61 6.96
N ARG A 55 1.02 13.38 6.97
CA ARG A 55 0.73 14.38 5.94
C ARG A 55 1.84 15.44 5.84
N LYS A 56 2.43 15.86 6.96
CA LYS A 56 3.56 16.79 7.01
C LYS A 56 4.82 16.19 6.37
N ILE A 57 5.15 14.93 6.67
CA ILE A 57 6.29 14.22 6.05
C ILE A 57 6.13 14.19 4.52
N PHE A 58 4.96 13.78 4.03
CA PHE A 58 4.67 13.80 2.59
C PHE A 58 4.78 15.20 1.99
N ARG A 59 4.34 16.25 2.69
CA ARG A 59 4.50 17.62 2.21
C ARG A 59 5.97 18.00 2.07
N ILE A 60 6.80 17.74 3.08
CA ILE A 60 8.24 18.05 3.06
C ILE A 60 8.92 17.35 1.88
N HIS A 61 8.68 16.04 1.69
CA HIS A 61 9.31 15.31 0.60
C HIS A 61 8.81 15.75 -0.79
N ARG A 62 7.55 16.19 -0.92
CA ARG A 62 7.07 16.77 -2.18
C ARG A 62 7.76 18.09 -2.51
N GLU A 63 7.95 18.95 -1.52
CA GLU A 63 8.66 20.22 -1.66
C GLU A 63 10.12 19.98 -2.07
N SER A 64 10.78 18.97 -1.49
CA SER A 64 12.20 18.68 -1.77
C SER A 64 12.45 17.89 -3.06
N SER A 65 11.50 17.07 -3.52
CA SER A 65 11.65 16.21 -4.71
C SER A 65 11.01 16.77 -5.99
N GLY A 66 10.16 17.79 -5.87
CA GLY A 66 9.32 18.27 -6.99
C GLY A 66 8.13 17.36 -7.33
N ALA A 67 7.92 16.25 -6.62
CA ALA A 67 6.87 15.28 -6.90
C ALA A 67 5.47 15.71 -6.39
N THR A 68 4.92 16.79 -6.95
CA THR A 68 3.73 17.51 -6.44
C THR A 68 2.47 16.66 -6.19
N ARG A 69 2.31 15.54 -6.91
CA ARG A 69 1.12 14.67 -6.87
C ARG A 69 1.23 13.49 -5.90
N VAL A 70 2.35 13.32 -5.19
CA VAL A 70 2.56 12.16 -4.30
C VAL A 70 1.81 12.33 -2.98
N ARG A 71 0.83 11.46 -2.73
CA ARG A 71 0.04 11.38 -1.49
C ARG A 71 -0.18 9.91 -1.14
N PRO A 72 -0.42 9.55 0.14
CA PRO A 72 -0.62 8.15 0.55
C PRO A 72 -1.68 7.41 -0.29
N HIS A 73 -2.84 8.04 -0.54
CA HIS A 73 -3.89 7.43 -1.36
C HIS A 73 -3.52 7.30 -2.84
N ARG A 74 -2.64 8.16 -3.37
CA ARG A 74 -2.15 8.06 -4.75
C ARG A 74 -1.15 6.93 -4.91
N LEU A 75 -0.28 6.73 -3.92
CA LEU A 75 0.60 5.56 -3.88
C LEU A 75 -0.20 4.26 -3.84
N ARG A 76 -1.25 4.20 -3.02
CA ARG A 76 -2.19 3.05 -3.01
C ARG A 76 -2.86 2.85 -4.36
N HIS A 77 -3.26 3.93 -5.03
CA HIS A 77 -3.86 3.85 -6.36
C HIS A 77 -2.87 3.30 -7.39
N THR A 78 -1.64 3.80 -7.40
CA THR A 78 -0.58 3.30 -8.28
C THR A 78 -0.35 1.80 -8.05
N TYR A 79 -0.19 1.37 -6.80
CA TYR A 79 -0.09 -0.05 -6.45
C TYR A 79 -1.27 -0.88 -6.99
N GLY A 80 -2.50 -0.40 -6.81
CA GLY A 80 -3.69 -1.08 -7.34
C GLY A 80 -3.71 -1.19 -8.86
N THR A 81 -3.35 -0.12 -9.56
CA THR A 81 -3.28 -0.08 -11.03
C THR A 81 -2.19 -1.00 -11.57
N GLU A 82 -1.01 -1.00 -10.94
CA GLU A 82 0.13 -1.83 -11.36
C GLU A 82 -0.18 -3.32 -11.22
N LEU A 83 -0.74 -3.75 -10.07
CA LEU A 83 -1.14 -5.14 -9.88
C LEU A 83 -2.27 -5.57 -10.82
N ALA A 84 -3.27 -4.71 -11.05
CA ALA A 84 -4.32 -5.01 -12.02
C ALA A 84 -3.75 -5.13 -13.45
N SER A 85 -2.82 -4.26 -13.82
CA SER A 85 -2.16 -4.28 -15.14
C SER A 85 -1.25 -5.50 -15.31
N ALA A 86 -0.71 -6.04 -14.21
CA ALA A 86 0.03 -7.30 -14.19
C ALA A 86 -0.88 -8.56 -14.22
N GLY A 87 -2.20 -8.39 -14.31
CA GLY A 87 -3.16 -9.50 -14.39
C GLY A 87 -3.51 -10.13 -13.05
N VAL A 88 -3.27 -9.46 -11.92
CA VAL A 88 -3.68 -9.97 -10.61
C VAL A 88 -5.20 -10.05 -10.53
N ASP A 89 -5.71 -11.22 -10.14
CA ASP A 89 -7.13 -11.48 -9.95
C ASP A 89 -7.81 -10.41 -9.06
N LEU A 90 -9.05 -10.04 -9.41
CA LEU A 90 -9.80 -8.96 -8.76
C LEU A 90 -10.04 -9.24 -7.27
N LEU A 91 -10.27 -10.50 -6.87
CA LEU A 91 -10.50 -10.86 -5.47
C LEU A 91 -9.19 -10.80 -4.68
N VAL A 92 -8.08 -11.23 -5.29
CA VAL A 92 -6.73 -11.08 -4.71
C VAL A 92 -6.40 -9.59 -4.54
N LEU A 93 -6.61 -8.78 -5.58
CA LEU A 93 -6.38 -7.34 -5.54
C LEU A 93 -7.24 -6.66 -4.47
N ARG A 94 -8.51 -7.06 -4.32
CA ARG A 94 -9.39 -6.53 -3.27
C ARG A 94 -8.85 -6.81 -1.88
N GLU A 95 -8.33 -8.01 -1.64
CA GLU A 95 -7.79 -8.39 -0.33
C GLU A 95 -6.49 -7.62 -0.02
N LEU A 96 -5.57 -7.55 -0.99
CA LEU A 96 -4.33 -6.76 -0.90
C LEU A 96 -4.62 -5.27 -0.66
N MET A 97 -5.62 -4.74 -1.34
CA MET A 97 -6.09 -3.36 -1.18
C MET A 97 -7.10 -3.21 -0.04
N GLY A 98 -7.34 -4.22 0.80
CA GLY A 98 -8.18 -4.14 1.99
C GLY A 98 -9.56 -3.49 1.78
N HIS A 99 -10.10 -3.53 0.56
CA HIS A 99 -11.36 -2.86 0.21
C HIS A 99 -12.54 -3.68 0.72
N SER A 100 -13.45 -3.03 1.45
CA SER A 100 -14.65 -3.70 1.96
C SER A 100 -15.59 -4.15 0.85
N SER A 101 -15.65 -3.39 -0.26
CA SER A 101 -16.52 -3.69 -1.39
C SER A 101 -15.72 -3.88 -2.70
N PRO A 102 -16.07 -4.87 -3.54
CA PRO A 102 -15.42 -5.11 -4.84
C PRO A 102 -15.49 -3.92 -5.80
N GLU A 103 -16.52 -3.07 -5.71
CA GLU A 103 -16.74 -1.92 -6.59
C GLU A 103 -15.62 -0.87 -6.50
N THR A 104 -14.95 -0.79 -5.34
CA THR A 104 -13.77 0.09 -5.18
C THR A 104 -12.54 -0.47 -5.89
N THR A 105 -12.43 -1.80 -5.97
CA THR A 105 -11.34 -2.51 -6.65
C THR A 105 -11.58 -2.60 -8.16
N ALA A 106 -12.83 -2.72 -8.60
CA ALA A 106 -13.20 -2.77 -10.01
C ALA A 106 -12.73 -1.53 -10.80
N ARG A 107 -12.48 -0.40 -10.14
CA ARG A 107 -11.89 0.80 -10.75
C ARG A 107 -10.46 0.59 -11.28
N TYR A 108 -9.75 -0.45 -10.81
CA TYR A 108 -8.39 -0.77 -11.25
C TYR A 108 -8.36 -1.77 -12.40
N VAL A 109 -9.46 -2.49 -12.63
CA VAL A 109 -9.54 -3.51 -13.66
C VAL A 109 -10.16 -2.89 -14.90
N HIS A 110 -9.35 -2.70 -15.94
CA HIS A 110 -9.82 -2.38 -17.28
C HIS A 110 -9.74 -3.66 -18.12
N LEU A 111 -10.86 -4.36 -18.27
CA LEU A 111 -10.93 -5.51 -19.18
C LEU A 111 -10.98 -4.99 -20.61
N SER A 112 -9.89 -5.15 -21.36
CA SER A 112 -9.95 -5.06 -22.82
C SER A 112 -10.61 -6.32 -23.39
N SER A 113 -11.18 -6.23 -24.60
CA SER A 113 -11.69 -7.38 -25.33
C SER A 113 -10.64 -8.48 -25.49
N ASP A 114 -9.38 -8.08 -25.66
CA ASP A 114 -8.25 -8.98 -25.90
C ASP A 114 -7.88 -9.76 -24.63
N THR A 115 -7.89 -9.09 -23.47
CA THR A 115 -7.69 -9.74 -22.17
C THR A 115 -8.82 -10.73 -21.89
N LEU A 116 -10.07 -10.39 -22.20
CA LEU A 116 -11.21 -11.28 -22.02
C LEU A 116 -11.09 -12.55 -22.90
N ALA A 117 -10.67 -12.39 -24.16
CA ALA A 117 -10.47 -13.49 -25.08
C ALA A 117 -9.31 -14.40 -24.64
N ALA A 118 -8.20 -13.83 -24.16
CA ALA A 118 -7.04 -14.57 -23.68
C ALA A 118 -7.37 -15.39 -22.41
N GLU A 119 -8.02 -14.78 -21.42
CA GLU A 119 -8.46 -15.47 -20.19
C GLU A 119 -9.45 -16.60 -20.50
N PHE A 120 -10.40 -16.37 -21.41
CA PHE A 120 -11.33 -17.41 -21.86
C PHE A 120 -10.61 -18.58 -22.54
N ALA A 121 -9.66 -18.29 -23.44
CA ALA A 121 -8.87 -19.32 -24.10
C ALA A 121 -8.04 -20.14 -23.10
N ALA A 122 -7.35 -19.48 -22.16
CA ALA A 122 -6.57 -20.14 -21.11
C ALA A 122 -7.45 -21.02 -20.20
N ALA A 123 -8.64 -20.54 -19.83
CA ALA A 123 -9.58 -21.32 -19.03
C ALA A 123 -10.05 -22.59 -19.77
N ARG A 124 -10.22 -22.53 -21.09
CA ARG A 124 -10.61 -23.69 -21.92
C ARG A 124 -9.50 -24.73 -22.04
N GLU A 125 -8.24 -24.29 -22.14
CA GLU A 125 -7.10 -25.21 -22.12
C GLU A 125 -7.01 -25.99 -20.79
N VAL A 126 -7.26 -25.32 -19.66
CA VAL A 126 -7.23 -25.95 -18.33
C VAL A 126 -8.45 -26.86 -18.09
N THR A 127 -9.63 -26.49 -18.61
CA THR A 127 -10.87 -27.26 -18.39
C THR A 127 -11.10 -28.39 -19.39
N GLY A 128 -10.20 -28.57 -20.36
CA GLY A 128 -10.23 -29.70 -21.29
C GLY A 128 -11.47 -29.73 -22.19
N ARG A 129 -12.06 -28.57 -22.50
CA ARG A 129 -13.14 -28.44 -23.48
C ARG A 129 -12.77 -27.41 -24.52
#